data_AF-A0A5N5GN73-F1
#
_entry.id   AF-A0A5N5GN73-F1
#
_cell.length_a   1.000
_cell.length_b   1.000
_cell.length_c   1.000
_cell.angle_alpha   90.00
_cell.angle_beta   90.00
_cell.angle_gamma   90.00
#
_symmetry.space_group_name_H-M   'P 1'
#
loop_
_entity.id
_entity.type
_entity.pdbx_description
1 polymer ?
#
loop_
_entity_poly.entity_id
_entity_poly.type
_entity_poly.pdbx_seq_one_letter_code
_entity_poly.pdbx_strand_id
1 'polypeptide(L)'
;MVKELTGGYKIKYQSNGLDKDPIEIDFTPPFRRIDMVEELNKIAGLNINPEDLSSAEANQYLKDVCKKFDIKCSRPETTTRLLDKLEGHFLEVTLPNAYTELNDPVVQRQRFADQLKDRQSGDDEAMALDEAFCRALEYGLSPTGGWGLGVDRLCMLLTDSQNIKEVLLFPAMKPQDEPSAKATLGA
;
A
#
# COMPACT_ATOMS: atom_id res chain seq x y z
N MET A 1 -16.44 -10.65 13.21
CA MET A 1 -15.77 -11.26 12.04
C MET A 1 -14.82 -12.39 12.40
N VAL A 2 -13.56 -12.20 12.79
CA VAL A 2 -12.63 -13.34 13.03
C VAL A 2 -13.20 -14.37 14.02
N LYS A 3 -13.60 -13.93 15.22
CA LYS A 3 -14.27 -14.79 16.21
C LYS A 3 -15.50 -15.54 15.68
N GLU A 4 -16.24 -14.91 14.79
CA GLU A 4 -17.47 -15.47 14.23
C GLU A 4 -17.18 -16.52 13.15
N LEU A 5 -16.13 -16.31 12.35
CA LEU A 5 -15.73 -17.22 11.27
C LEU A 5 -14.86 -18.38 11.76
N THR A 6 -13.95 -18.15 12.72
CA THR A 6 -12.95 -19.13 13.16
C THR A 6 -13.21 -19.69 14.56
N GLY A 7 -14.22 -19.17 15.27
CA GLY A 7 -14.55 -19.57 16.65
C GLY A 7 -13.64 -18.99 17.73
N GLY A 8 -12.62 -18.20 17.37
CA GLY A 8 -11.66 -17.60 18.31
C GLY A 8 -11.03 -16.31 17.80
N TYR A 9 -10.23 -15.65 18.63
CA TYR A 9 -9.49 -14.45 18.24
C TYR A 9 -8.10 -14.73 17.69
N LYS A 10 -7.61 -15.96 17.83
CA LYS A 10 -6.27 -16.35 17.43
C LYS A 10 -6.32 -17.21 16.18
N ILE A 11 -5.53 -16.86 15.17
CA ILE A 11 -5.36 -17.66 13.96
C ILE A 11 -3.87 -17.98 13.78
N LYS A 12 -3.59 -19.08 13.09
CA LYS A 12 -2.24 -19.42 12.65
C LYS A 12 -2.11 -19.05 11.18
N TYR A 13 -1.03 -18.38 10.82
CA TYR A 13 -0.76 -17.97 9.46
C TYR A 13 0.68 -18.31 9.09
N GLN A 14 0.90 -18.87 7.91
CA GLN A 14 2.21 -19.22 7.39
C GLN A 14 2.70 -18.09 6.49
N SER A 15 3.36 -17.08 7.08
CA SER A 15 3.84 -15.93 6.30
C SER A 15 5.13 -16.20 5.52
N ASN A 16 5.93 -17.20 5.93
CA ASN A 16 7.33 -17.34 5.50
C ASN A 16 7.60 -18.62 4.69
N GLY A 17 6.58 -19.16 4.02
CA GLY A 17 6.64 -20.45 3.31
C GLY A 17 6.11 -21.62 4.14
N LEU A 18 5.63 -22.67 3.46
CA LEU A 18 5.05 -23.88 4.08
C LEU A 18 6.02 -24.64 4.99
N ASP A 19 7.33 -24.41 4.81
CA ASP A 19 8.40 -25.11 5.52
C ASP A 19 8.78 -24.49 6.87
N LYS A 20 8.18 -23.34 7.24
CA LYS A 20 8.49 -22.63 8.50
C LYS A 20 7.30 -22.69 9.46
N ASP A 21 7.62 -22.54 10.75
CA ASP A 21 6.61 -22.53 11.80
C ASP A 21 5.56 -21.42 11.57
N PRO A 22 4.26 -21.73 11.70
CA PRO A 22 3.20 -20.74 11.57
C PRO A 22 3.32 -19.64 12.63
N ILE A 23 3.09 -18.39 12.23
CA ILE A 23 2.95 -17.29 13.17
C ILE A 23 1.54 -17.28 13.76
N GLU A 24 1.42 -17.02 15.06
CA GLU A 24 0.12 -16.79 15.71
C GLU A 24 -0.24 -15.30 15.61
N ILE A 25 -1.41 -15.01 15.07
CA ILE A 25 -1.96 -13.66 14.96
C ILE A 25 -3.14 -13.55 15.92
N ASP A 26 -3.07 -12.57 16.82
CA ASP A 26 -4.09 -12.30 17.83
C ASP A 26 -4.95 -11.08 17.44
N PHE A 27 -6.24 -11.32 17.23
CA PHE A 27 -7.26 -10.30 16.92
C PHE A 27 -8.04 -9.84 18.15
N THR A 28 -7.54 -10.08 19.36
CA THR A 28 -8.20 -9.62 20.59
C THR A 28 -8.11 -8.08 20.68
N PRO A 29 -9.24 -7.36 20.73
CA PRO A 29 -9.22 -5.91 20.91
C PRO A 29 -8.82 -5.53 22.35
N PRO A 30 -8.26 -4.33 22.58
CA PRO A 30 -7.97 -3.28 21.60
C PRO A 30 -6.71 -3.57 20.78
N PHE A 31 -6.73 -3.23 19.49
CA PHE A 31 -5.57 -3.39 18.62
C PHE A 31 -4.44 -2.43 19.03
N ARG A 32 -3.19 -2.90 18.88
CA ARG A 32 -2.00 -2.07 19.10
C ARG A 32 -2.02 -0.87 18.16
N ARG A 33 -1.86 0.32 18.72
CA ARG A 33 -1.63 1.56 17.96
C ARG A 33 -0.13 1.80 17.89
N ILE A 34 0.34 2.21 16.73
CA ILE A 34 1.74 2.51 16.48
C ILE A 34 1.87 3.88 15.81
N ASP A 35 2.95 4.59 16.13
CA ASP A 35 3.37 5.76 15.36
C ASP A 35 4.24 5.30 14.17
N MET A 36 3.93 5.81 12.99
CA MET A 36 4.57 5.40 11.74
C MET A 36 6.08 5.65 11.76
N VAL A 37 6.51 6.85 12.17
CA VAL A 37 7.92 7.24 12.13
C VAL A 37 8.71 6.48 13.19
N GLU A 38 8.15 6.32 14.38
CA GLU A 38 8.78 5.55 15.45
C GLU A 38 8.98 4.07 15.08
N GLU A 39 7.96 3.42 14.49
CA GLU A 39 8.09 2.02 14.08
C GLU A 39 9.00 1.85 12.86
N LEU A 40 9.00 2.77 11.90
CA LEU A 40 9.98 2.74 10.80
C LEU A 40 11.41 2.88 11.35
N ASN A 41 11.64 3.77 12.31
CA ASN A 41 12.92 3.92 12.99
C ASN A 41 13.32 2.62 13.72
N LYS A 42 12.37 1.94 14.36
CA LYS A 42 12.62 0.70 15.10
C LYS A 42 12.84 -0.53 14.21
N ILE A 43 11.99 -0.74 13.21
CA ILE A 43 11.99 -1.93 12.34
C ILE A 43 13.13 -1.86 11.34
N ALA A 44 13.29 -0.72 10.67
CA ALA A 44 14.31 -0.54 9.63
C ALA A 44 15.62 0.05 10.17
N GLY A 45 15.69 0.36 11.48
CA GLY A 45 16.87 0.96 12.12
C GLY A 45 17.16 2.37 11.58
N LEU A 46 16.11 3.13 11.30
CA LEU A 46 16.18 4.47 10.73
C LEU A 46 16.23 5.53 11.82
N ASN A 47 16.64 6.74 11.43
CA ASN A 47 16.62 7.92 12.31
C ASN A 47 15.95 9.08 11.56
N ILE A 48 14.68 8.90 11.24
CA ILE A 48 13.84 9.91 10.59
C ILE A 48 13.32 10.86 11.66
N ASN A 49 13.57 12.16 11.47
CA ASN A 49 13.00 13.22 12.31
C ASN A 49 11.65 13.67 11.72
N PRO A 50 10.52 13.54 12.46
CA PRO A 50 9.19 13.91 11.95
C PRO A 50 9.04 15.41 11.68
N GLU A 51 9.84 16.28 12.31
CA GLU A 51 9.73 17.73 12.14
C GLU A 51 10.44 18.25 10.87
N ASP A 52 11.33 17.45 10.27
CA ASP A 52 12.20 17.88 9.16
C ASP A 52 11.90 17.17 7.83
N LEU A 53 10.72 16.57 7.68
CA LEU A 53 10.35 15.78 6.51
C LEU A 53 10.31 16.58 5.19
N SER A 54 10.31 17.91 5.26
CA SER A 54 10.29 18.79 4.09
C SER A 54 11.69 19.22 3.61
N SER A 55 12.77 18.83 4.31
CA SER A 55 14.13 19.22 3.96
C SER A 55 14.71 18.40 2.81
N ALA A 56 15.68 18.98 2.10
CA ALA A 56 16.38 18.29 1.02
C ALA A 56 17.27 17.15 1.58
N GLU A 57 17.77 17.34 2.79
CA GLU A 57 18.57 16.37 3.55
C GLU A 57 17.73 15.13 3.90
N ALA A 58 16.51 15.32 4.42
CA ALA A 58 15.59 14.22 4.70
C ALA A 58 15.22 13.46 3.43
N ASN A 59 14.97 14.16 2.33
CA ASN A 59 14.69 13.54 1.04
C ASN A 59 15.87 12.67 0.56
N GLN A 60 17.10 13.17 0.64
CA GLN A 60 18.29 12.41 0.23
C GLN A 60 18.52 11.19 1.14
N TYR A 61 18.34 11.33 2.45
CA TYR A 61 18.42 10.22 3.39
C TYR A 61 17.43 9.11 3.04
N LEU A 62 16.16 9.46 2.78
CA LEU A 62 15.13 8.49 2.42
C LEU A 62 15.41 7.80 1.08
N LYS A 63 16.00 8.50 0.10
CA LYS A 63 16.47 7.90 -1.15
C LYS A 63 17.54 6.84 -0.90
N ASP A 64 18.50 7.14 -0.04
CA ASP A 64 19.60 6.22 0.27
C ASP A 64 19.09 5.00 1.07
N VAL A 65 18.12 5.21 1.95
CA VAL A 65 17.40 4.14 2.65
C VAL A 65 16.63 3.25 1.67
N CYS A 66 15.85 3.82 0.75
CA CYS A 66 15.12 3.04 -0.25
C CYS A 66 16.06 2.19 -1.10
N LYS A 67 17.21 2.74 -1.53
CA LYS A 67 18.25 1.98 -2.25
C LYS A 67 18.83 0.86 -1.41
N LYS A 68 19.08 1.09 -0.12
CA LYS A 68 19.64 0.07 0.80
C LYS A 68 18.71 -1.14 0.93
N PHE A 69 17.40 -0.93 0.91
CA PHE A 69 16.40 -1.99 1.00
C PHE A 69 15.90 -2.49 -0.37
N ASP A 70 16.54 -2.06 -1.47
CA ASP A 70 16.14 -2.36 -2.86
C ASP A 70 14.66 -2.01 -3.16
N ILE A 71 14.15 -0.95 -2.51
CA ILE A 71 12.79 -0.45 -2.70
C ILE A 71 12.79 0.49 -3.90
N LYS A 72 12.03 0.10 -4.92
CA LYS A 72 11.92 0.87 -6.17
C LYS A 72 10.86 1.97 -6.01
N CYS A 73 11.29 3.21 -6.15
CA CYS A 73 10.42 4.38 -6.29
C CYS A 73 10.52 4.89 -7.73
N SER A 74 9.41 5.05 -8.44
CA SER A 74 9.41 5.78 -9.71
C SER A 74 9.66 7.28 -9.45
N ARG A 75 10.09 8.02 -10.47
CA ARG A 75 10.23 9.48 -10.34
C ARG A 75 8.83 10.12 -10.29
N PRO A 76 8.64 11.25 -9.58
CA PRO A 76 9.62 11.97 -8.76
C PRO A 76 9.83 11.32 -7.39
N GLU A 77 11.07 11.33 -6.90
CA GLU A 77 11.46 10.78 -5.61
C GLU A 77 11.26 11.83 -4.49
N THR A 78 10.01 12.22 -4.23
CA THR A 78 9.66 13.16 -3.14
C THR A 78 9.66 12.46 -1.78
N THR A 79 9.80 13.21 -0.69
CA THR A 79 9.88 12.64 0.68
C THR A 79 8.64 11.81 0.98
N THR A 80 7.45 12.33 0.63
CA THR A 80 6.17 11.65 0.83
C THR A 80 6.12 10.30 0.10
N ARG A 81 6.57 10.23 -1.16
CA ARG A 81 6.55 8.98 -1.92
C ARG A 81 7.55 7.95 -1.40
N LEU A 82 8.73 8.39 -0.98
CA LEU A 82 9.72 7.50 -0.38
C LEU A 82 9.23 6.93 0.95
N LEU A 83 8.57 7.76 1.78
CA LEU A 83 7.92 7.32 3.01
C LEU A 83 6.79 6.33 2.72
N ASP A 84 5.92 6.63 1.75
CA ASP A 84 4.81 5.76 1.34
C ASP A 84 5.31 4.38 0.86
N LYS A 85 6.37 4.32 0.06
CA LYS A 85 6.96 3.03 -0.35
C LYS A 85 7.61 2.28 0.82
N LEU A 86 8.23 2.98 1.77
CA LEU A 86 8.79 2.37 2.99
C LEU A 86 7.68 1.85 3.90
N GLU A 87 6.63 2.62 4.11
CA GLU A 87 5.44 2.22 4.86
C GLU A 87 4.76 1.02 4.19
N GLY A 88 4.53 1.09 2.89
CA GLY A 88 3.98 0.00 2.08
C GLY A 88 4.77 -1.30 2.22
N HIS A 89 6.10 -1.20 2.29
CA HIS A 89 6.99 -2.35 2.41
C HIS A 89 7.05 -2.94 3.83
N PHE A 90 7.08 -2.10 4.87
CA PHE A 90 7.32 -2.54 6.25
C PHE A 90 6.06 -2.61 7.13
N LEU A 91 5.04 -1.79 6.87
CA LEU A 91 3.89 -1.56 7.75
C LEU A 91 2.55 -1.97 7.11
N GLU A 92 2.24 -1.50 5.90
CA GLU A 92 0.90 -1.72 5.28
C GLU A 92 0.57 -3.18 4.96
N VAL A 93 1.57 -4.06 4.85
CA VAL A 93 1.34 -5.50 4.67
C VAL A 93 0.50 -6.08 5.82
N THR A 94 0.53 -5.42 6.98
CA THR A 94 -0.09 -5.91 8.22
C THR A 94 -1.27 -5.06 8.71
N LEU A 95 -1.55 -3.91 8.08
CA LEU A 95 -2.50 -2.93 8.60
C LEU A 95 -3.54 -2.52 7.55
N PRO A 96 -4.82 -2.33 7.93
CA PRO A 96 -5.81 -1.70 7.08
C PRO A 96 -5.53 -0.19 6.96
N ASN A 97 -5.75 0.37 5.77
CA ASN A 97 -5.57 1.81 5.53
C ASN A 97 -6.83 2.58 5.97
N ALA A 98 -6.63 3.61 6.78
CA ALA A 98 -7.68 4.51 7.23
C ALA A 98 -7.13 5.92 7.40
N TYR A 99 -7.89 6.91 6.97
CA TYR A 99 -7.51 8.32 7.10
C TYR A 99 -8.74 9.18 7.36
N THR A 100 -8.51 10.32 8.01
CA THR A 100 -9.50 11.38 8.08
C THR A 100 -9.58 12.05 6.71
N GLU A 101 -10.78 12.17 6.17
CA GLU A 101 -10.97 12.74 4.83
C GLU A 101 -10.63 14.23 4.82
N LEU A 102 -9.86 14.65 3.80
CA LEU A 102 -9.62 16.06 3.56
C LEU A 102 -10.89 16.68 2.97
N ASN A 103 -11.54 17.53 3.75
CA ASN A 103 -12.79 18.18 3.36
C ASN A 103 -12.61 19.65 2.94
N ASP A 104 -11.39 20.20 2.98
CA ASP A 104 -11.10 21.55 2.50
C ASP A 104 -10.87 21.53 0.97
N PRO A 105 -11.77 22.15 0.17
CA PRO A 105 -11.66 22.13 -1.29
C PRO A 105 -10.45 22.90 -1.82
N VAL A 106 -9.98 23.94 -1.13
CA VAL A 106 -8.83 24.73 -1.55
C VAL A 106 -7.55 23.92 -1.38
N VAL A 107 -7.39 23.28 -0.22
CA VAL A 107 -6.24 22.40 0.05
C VAL A 107 -6.28 21.18 -0.88
N GLN A 108 -7.45 20.59 -1.12
CA GLN A 108 -7.59 19.47 -2.04
C GLN A 108 -7.19 19.85 -3.47
N ARG A 109 -7.65 21.01 -3.96
CA ARG A 109 -7.29 21.51 -5.31
C ARG A 109 -5.79 21.79 -5.41
N GLN A 110 -5.17 22.35 -4.37
CA GLN A 110 -3.73 22.55 -4.33
C GLN A 110 -2.97 21.21 -4.41
N ARG A 111 -3.40 20.20 -3.65
CA ARG A 111 -2.80 18.85 -3.70
C ARG A 111 -2.93 18.21 -5.08
N PHE A 112 -4.07 18.34 -5.75
CA PHE A 112 -4.20 17.87 -7.13
C PHE A 112 -3.30 18.63 -8.12
N ALA A 113 -3.13 19.95 -7.93
CA ALA A 113 -2.22 20.73 -8.76
C ALA A 113 -0.76 20.29 -8.59
N ASP A 114 -0.36 19.92 -7.37
CA ASP A 114 0.98 19.40 -7.11
C ASP A 114 1.16 17.98 -7.66
N GLN A 115 0.15 17.10 -7.52
CA GLN A 115 0.18 15.78 -8.17
C GLN A 115 0.21 15.87 -9.70
N LEU A 116 -0.43 16.87 -10.30
CA LEU A 116 -0.35 17.10 -11.74
C LEU A 116 1.07 17.48 -12.18
N LYS A 117 1.80 18.27 -11.37
CA LYS A 117 3.22 18.56 -11.62
C LYS A 117 4.06 17.28 -11.50
N ASP A 118 3.78 16.45 -10.50
CA ASP A 118 4.47 15.18 -10.31
C ASP A 118 4.24 14.25 -11.51
N ARG A 119 3.01 14.18 -12.02
CA ARG A 119 2.66 13.45 -13.25
C ARG A 119 3.44 13.96 -14.47
N GLN A 120 3.53 15.28 -14.63
CA GLN A 120 4.33 15.88 -15.70
C GLN A 120 5.83 15.59 -15.56
N SER A 121 6.30 15.39 -14.33
CA SER A 121 7.69 15.02 -14.03
C SER A 121 7.99 13.52 -14.21
N GLY A 122 6.98 12.72 -14.59
CA GLY A 122 7.12 11.31 -14.94
C GLY A 122 6.46 10.32 -13.97
N ASP A 123 5.61 10.78 -13.06
CA ASP A 123 4.83 9.90 -12.17
C ASP A 123 3.61 9.30 -12.87
N ASP A 124 3.60 7.99 -13.08
CA ASP A 124 2.48 7.25 -13.64
C ASP A 124 1.40 6.90 -12.60
N GLU A 125 1.73 6.93 -11.31
CA GLU A 125 0.81 6.67 -10.18
C GLU A 125 0.08 7.93 -9.70
N ALA A 126 0.52 9.12 -10.13
CA ALA A 126 -0.06 10.40 -9.70
C ALA A 126 -1.51 10.57 -10.18
N MET A 127 -2.39 11.04 -9.29
CA MET A 127 -3.81 11.21 -9.61
C MET A 127 -4.02 12.35 -10.60
N ALA A 128 -5.08 12.24 -11.39
CA ALA A 128 -5.53 13.34 -12.24
C ALA A 128 -6.28 14.39 -11.41
N LEU A 129 -6.23 15.65 -11.84
CA LEU A 129 -7.08 16.70 -11.30
C LEU A 129 -8.55 16.39 -11.62
N ASP A 130 -9.37 16.23 -10.58
CA ASP A 130 -10.81 16.07 -10.68
C ASP A 130 -11.52 17.33 -10.16
N GLU A 131 -11.85 18.25 -11.08
CA GLU A 131 -12.59 19.47 -10.74
C GLU A 131 -14.04 19.19 -10.34
N ALA A 132 -14.65 18.08 -10.77
CA ALA A 132 -16.00 17.72 -10.34
C ALA A 132 -16.00 17.30 -8.87
N PHE A 133 -14.98 16.56 -8.43
CA PHE A 133 -14.76 16.22 -7.03
C PHE A 133 -14.48 17.47 -6.18
N CYS A 134 -13.59 18.37 -6.61
CA CYS A 134 -13.35 19.63 -5.91
C CYS A 134 -14.62 20.48 -5.79
N ARG A 135 -15.40 20.59 -6.87
CA ARG A 135 -16.70 21.28 -6.84
C ARG A 135 -17.69 20.61 -5.89
N ALA A 136 -17.69 19.28 -5.78
CA ALA A 136 -18.51 18.57 -4.80
C ALA A 136 -18.11 18.93 -3.36
N LEU A 137 -16.81 19.01 -3.06
CA LEU A 137 -16.31 19.45 -1.76
C LEU A 137 -16.72 20.89 -1.42
N GLU A 138 -16.79 21.79 -2.40
CA GLU A 138 -17.24 23.18 -2.22
C GLU A 138 -18.71 23.29 -1.75
N TYR A 139 -19.55 22.29 -2.03
CA TYR A 139 -20.92 22.23 -1.48
C TYR A 139 -20.95 21.83 0.01
N GLY A 140 -19.81 21.41 0.57
CA GLY A 140 -19.63 21.09 1.98
C GLY A 140 -19.67 19.60 2.26
N LEU A 141 -18.48 18.99 2.31
CA LEU A 141 -18.31 17.65 2.90
C LEU A 141 -18.20 17.77 4.42
N SER A 142 -19.10 17.12 5.16
CA SER A 142 -19.01 17.02 6.61
C SER A 142 -17.70 16.34 7.04
N PRO A 143 -17.21 16.55 8.27
CA PRO A 143 -16.09 15.78 8.81
C PRO A 143 -16.37 14.27 8.69
N THR A 144 -15.61 13.60 7.82
CA THR A 144 -15.85 12.21 7.40
C THR A 144 -14.56 11.40 7.58
N GLY A 145 -14.70 10.12 7.90
CA GLY A 145 -13.60 9.17 7.92
C GLY A 145 -13.74 8.17 6.79
N GLY A 146 -12.65 7.97 6.04
CA GLY A 146 -12.55 6.94 5.03
C GLY A 146 -11.97 5.66 5.60
N TRP A 147 -12.43 4.52 5.10
CA TRP A 147 -11.85 3.23 5.44
C TRP A 147 -11.81 2.32 4.22
N GLY A 148 -10.64 1.76 3.96
CA GLY A 148 -10.41 0.78 2.90
C GLY A 148 -9.90 -0.53 3.47
N LEU A 149 -10.49 -1.64 3.04
CA LEU A 149 -10.02 -2.98 3.36
C LEU A 149 -9.90 -3.82 2.10
N GLY A 150 -8.71 -4.37 1.88
CA GLY A 150 -8.48 -5.38 0.86
C GLY A 150 -9.16 -6.70 1.24
N VAL A 151 -10.32 -6.98 0.66
CA VAL A 151 -11.07 -8.22 0.90
C VAL A 151 -10.25 -9.45 0.52
N ASP A 152 -9.54 -9.40 -0.61
CA ASP A 152 -8.68 -10.51 -1.06
C ASP A 152 -7.57 -10.82 -0.05
N ARG A 153 -6.90 -9.79 0.49
CA ARG A 153 -5.87 -9.95 1.52
C ARG A 153 -6.45 -10.49 2.83
N LEU A 154 -7.65 -10.03 3.20
CA LEU A 154 -8.36 -10.58 4.36
C LEU A 154 -8.68 -12.06 4.15
N CYS A 155 -9.18 -12.43 2.98
CA CYS A 155 -9.44 -13.82 2.63
C CYS A 155 -8.16 -14.64 2.72
N MET A 156 -7.06 -14.17 2.11
CA MET A 156 -5.75 -14.84 2.16
C MET A 156 -5.32 -15.13 3.61
N LEU A 157 -5.49 -14.16 4.50
CA LEU A 157 -5.14 -14.29 5.91
C LEU A 157 -6.00 -15.32 6.63
N LEU A 158 -7.30 -15.36 6.34
CA LEU A 158 -8.25 -16.28 6.96
C LEU A 158 -8.17 -17.70 6.38
N THR A 159 -7.68 -17.86 5.15
CA THR A 159 -7.53 -19.15 4.47
C THR A 159 -6.09 -19.67 4.46
N ASP A 160 -5.18 -19.06 5.22
CA ASP A 160 -3.75 -19.41 5.28
C ASP A 160 -3.10 -19.50 3.89
N SER A 161 -3.48 -18.58 2.99
CA SER A 161 -3.08 -18.58 1.58
C SER A 161 -2.04 -17.50 1.32
N GLN A 162 -0.83 -17.88 0.90
CA GLN A 162 0.28 -16.95 0.62
C GLN A 162 0.18 -16.25 -0.75
N ASN A 163 -0.66 -16.78 -1.66
CA ASN A 163 -0.81 -16.25 -3.00
C ASN A 163 -2.26 -15.81 -3.24
N ILE A 164 -2.44 -14.59 -3.77
CA ILE A 164 -3.76 -14.03 -4.06
C ILE A 164 -4.56 -14.87 -5.07
N LYS A 165 -3.86 -15.66 -5.89
CA LYS A 165 -4.50 -16.57 -6.86
C LYS A 165 -5.31 -17.69 -6.20
N GLU A 166 -5.02 -18.05 -4.95
CA GLU A 166 -5.76 -19.08 -4.21
C GLU A 166 -7.14 -18.61 -3.75
N VAL A 167 -7.32 -17.29 -3.60
CA VAL A 167 -8.58 -16.68 -3.15
C VAL A 167 -9.40 -16.07 -4.29
N LEU A 168 -8.86 -16.12 -5.52
CA LEU A 168 -9.53 -15.64 -6.73
C LEU A 168 -9.95 -16.84 -7.58
N LEU A 169 -11.25 -16.96 -7.88
CA LEU A 169 -11.78 -18.06 -8.70
C LEU A 169 -11.15 -18.14 -10.10
N PHE A 170 -10.91 -16.99 -10.71
CA PHE A 170 -10.30 -16.87 -12.04
C PHE A 170 -9.23 -15.77 -12.02
N PRO A 171 -8.00 -16.08 -11.57
CA PRO A 171 -6.94 -15.08 -11.49
C PRO A 171 -6.46 -14.68 -12.88
N ALA A 172 -6.01 -13.43 -13.02
CA ALA A 172 -5.34 -13.00 -14.24
C ALA A 172 -4.05 -13.82 -14.46
N MET A 173 -3.99 -14.56 -15.55
CA MET A 173 -2.85 -15.37 -15.96
C MET A 173 -2.24 -14.78 -17.23
N LYS A 174 -0.91 -14.86 -17.35
CA LYS A 174 -0.25 -14.57 -18.63
C LYS A 174 -0.74 -15.58 -19.66
N PRO A 175 -1.17 -15.14 -20.86
CA PRO A 175 -1.50 -16.06 -21.94
C PRO A 175 -0.32 -17.00 -22.20
N GLN A 176 -0.57 -18.27 -22.47
CA GLN A 176 0.44 -19.15 -23.05
C GLN A 176 0.52 -18.82 -24.54
N ASP A 177 1.72 -18.53 -25.05
CA ASP A 177 1.96 -18.28 -26.47
C ASP A 177 1.34 -19.42 -27.30
N GLU A 178 0.54 -19.10 -28.32
CA GLU A 178 0.06 -20.10 -29.26
C GLU A 178 1.26 -20.86 -29.86
N PRO A 179 1.19 -22.19 -30.01
CA PRO A 179 2.20 -22.90 -30.78
C PRO A 179 2.16 -22.37 -32.21
N SER A 180 3.22 -21.67 -32.60
CA SER A 180 3.49 -21.20 -33.95
C SER A 180 3.11 -22.29 -34.97
N ALA A 181 2.03 -22.04 -35.72
CA ALA A 181 1.58 -22.81 -36.87
C ALA A 181 2.59 -22.69 -38.04
N LYS A 182 3.82 -23.14 -37.83
CA LYS A 182 4.88 -23.30 -38.84
C LYS A 182 5.60 -24.63 -38.65
N ALA A 183 4.85 -25.71 -38.76
CA ALA A 183 5.40 -27.00 -39.13
C ALA A 183 4.33 -27.77 -39.89
N THR A 184 4.69 -28.25 -41.08
CA THR A 184 3.94 -29.14 -41.98
C THR A 184 3.19 -28.46 -43.13
N LEU A 185 3.95 -28.11 -44.16
CA LEU A 185 3.57 -28.44 -45.53
C LEU A 185 4.85 -28.95 -46.22
N GLY A 186 5.10 -30.25 -46.00
CA GLY A 186 5.91 -31.03 -46.93
C GLY A 186 5.00 -31.50 -48.06
N ALA A 187 5.36 -31.13 -49.28
CA ALA A 187 5.12 -31.86 -50.52
C ALA A 187 6.16 -31.39 -51.53
#